data_AF-A0A0U1D0E6-F1
#
_entry.id   AF-A0A0U1D0E6-F1
#
_cell.length_a   1.000
_cell.length_b   1.000
_cell.length_c   1.000
_cell.angle_alpha   90.00
_cell.angle_beta   90.00
_cell.angle_gamma   90.00
#
_symmetry.space_group_name_H-M   'P 1'
#
loop_
_entity.id
_entity.type
_entity.pdbx_description
1 polymer ?
#
loop_
_entity_poly.entity_id
_entity_poly.type
_entity_poly.pdbx_seq_one_letter_code
_entity_poly.pdbx_strand_id
1 'polypeptide(L)'
;MAWLILIVSGVLEAVWATALSKTEGFTRLWPSLIFGVALVLSMIGLAIAMRSLPPGTSYAVWVGIGASLTVGFAMVTGAESAR
;
A
#
# COMPACT_ATOMS: atom_id res chain seq x y z
N MET A 1 15.79 8.63 -9.18
CA MET A 1 15.52 7.58 -8.17
C MET A 1 14.21 7.77 -7.41
N ALA A 2 13.86 8.97 -6.94
CA ALA A 2 12.69 9.19 -6.08
C ALA A 2 11.34 8.68 -6.66
N TRP A 3 11.13 8.78 -7.98
CA TRP A 3 9.95 8.19 -8.65
C TRP A 3 9.87 6.67 -8.53
N LEU A 4 11.00 5.96 -8.64
CA LEU A 4 11.01 4.50 -8.52
C LEU A 4 10.69 4.07 -7.08
N ILE A 5 11.24 4.80 -6.11
CA ILE A 5 10.94 4.60 -4.68
C ILE A 5 9.45 4.88 -4.41
N LEU A 6 8.88 5.92 -5.02
CA LEU A 6 7.47 6.26 -4.89
C LEU A 6 6.55 5.17 -5.46
N ILE A 7 6.89 4.62 -6.62
CA ILE A 7 6.13 3.52 -7.23
C ILE A 7 6.19 2.28 -6.34
N VAL A 8 7.39 1.89 -5.89
CA VAL A 8 7.56 0.74 -4.97
C VAL A 8 6.81 0.96 -3.66
N SER A 9 6.85 2.19 -3.13
CA SER A 9 6.10 2.61 -1.94
C SER A 9 4.58 2.46 -2.14
N GLY A 10 4.05 2.86 -3.29
CA GLY A 10 2.63 2.70 -3.63
C GLY A 10 2.24 1.23 -3.85
N VAL A 11 3.12 0.39 -4.38
CA VAL A 11 2.87 -1.06 -4.46
C VAL A 11 2.82 -1.68 -3.06
N LEU A 12 3.74 -1.30 -2.18
CA LEU A 12 3.72 -1.72 -0.77
C LEU A 12 2.46 -1.25 -0.05
N GLU A 13 1.88 -0.13 -0.49
CA GLU A 13 0.59 0.34 0.02
C GLU A 13 -0.52 -0.69 -0.20
N ALA A 14 -0.65 -1.16 -1.44
CA ALA A 14 -1.63 -2.18 -1.78
C ALA A 14 -1.40 -3.49 -1.02
N VAL A 15 -0.13 -3.85 -0.77
CA VAL A 15 0.23 -5.04 0.00
C VAL A 15 -0.24 -4.92 1.45
N TRP A 16 0.06 -3.81 2.14
CA TRP A 16 -0.38 -3.67 3.53
C TRP A 16 -1.89 -3.49 3.61
N ALA A 17 -2.53 -2.80 2.67
CA ALA A 17 -3.99 -2.65 2.64
C ALA A 17 -4.69 -4.01 2.51
N THR A 18 -4.19 -4.86 1.60
CA THR A 18 -4.68 -6.23 1.43
C THR A 18 -4.40 -7.09 2.66
N ALA A 19 -3.21 -6.96 3.26
CA ALA A 19 -2.84 -7.69 4.46
C ALA A 19 -3.73 -7.30 5.65
N LEU A 20 -4.05 -6.00 5.79
CA LEU A 20 -4.92 -5.47 6.83
C LEU A 20 -6.30 -6.14 6.79
N SER A 21 -6.92 -6.22 5.60
CA SER A 21 -8.19 -6.93 5.42
C SER A 21 -8.13 -8.40 5.82
N LYS A 22 -6.95 -9.04 5.72
CA LYS A 22 -6.72 -10.44 6.12
C LYS A 22 -6.34 -10.62 7.59
N THR A 23 -6.16 -9.55 8.36
CA THR A 23 -5.81 -9.65 9.79
C THR A 23 -6.96 -10.11 10.69
N GLU A 24 -8.22 -10.04 10.21
CA GLU A 24 -9.43 -10.33 10.99
C GLU A 24 -9.41 -9.62 12.36
N GLY A 25 -9.13 -8.32 12.37
CA GLY A 25 -9.03 -7.53 13.60
C GLY A 25 -7.75 -7.81 14.39
N PHE A 26 -6.63 -8.04 13.72
CA PHE A 26 -5.32 -8.36 14.31
C PHE A 26 -5.26 -9.69 15.08
N THR A 27 -6.18 -10.61 14.82
CA THR A 27 -6.19 -11.94 15.44
C THR A 27 -5.20 -12.91 14.79
N ARG A 28 -4.85 -12.69 13.51
CA ARG A 28 -3.87 -13.50 12.78
C ARG A 28 -2.48 -12.87 12.76
N LEU A 29 -1.54 -13.51 13.45
CA LEU A 29 -0.15 -13.06 13.61
C LEU A 29 0.59 -12.82 12.28
N TRP A 30 0.47 -13.73 11.31
CA TRP A 30 1.20 -13.64 10.04
C TRP A 30 0.75 -12.45 9.17
N PRO A 31 -0.56 -12.27 8.86
CA PRO A 31 -1.05 -11.07 8.19
C PRO A 31 -0.71 -9.76 8.93
N SER A 32 -0.76 -9.75 10.27
CA SER A 32 -0.44 -8.56 11.06
C SER A 32 1.04 -8.17 10.97
N LEU A 33 1.94 -9.15 10.94
CA LEU A 33 3.38 -8.90 10.75
C LEU A 33 3.65 -8.33 9.35
N ILE A 34 3.03 -8.92 8.31
CA ILE A 34 3.16 -8.44 6.92
C ILE A 34 2.62 -7.01 6.81
N PHE A 35 1.44 -6.74 7.39
CA PHE A 35 0.88 -5.39 7.45
C PHE A 35 1.86 -4.41 8.09
N GLY A 36 2.40 -4.72 9.28
CA GLY A 36 3.31 -3.82 9.99
C GLY A 36 4.59 -3.53 9.20
N VAL A 37 5.23 -4.56 8.65
CA VAL A 37 6.47 -4.39 7.86
C VAL A 37 6.20 -3.63 6.57
N ALA A 38 5.16 -3.99 5.81
CA ALA A 38 4.84 -3.33 4.55
C ALA A 38 4.37 -1.88 4.75
N LEU A 39 3.63 -1.59 5.83
CA LEU A 39 3.25 -0.24 6.23
C LEU A 39 4.49 0.63 6.48
N VAL A 40 5.42 0.16 7.32
CA VAL A 40 6.62 0.92 7.67
C VAL A 40 7.49 1.16 6.43
N LEU A 41 7.70 0.13 5.60
CA LEU A 41 8.48 0.26 4.38
C LEU A 41 7.82 1.21 3.36
N SER A 42 6.49 1.17 3.23
CA SER A 42 5.73 2.10 2.38
C SER A 42 5.88 3.54 2.88
N MET A 43 5.67 3.79 4.18
CA MET A 43 5.80 5.13 4.76
C MET A 43 7.22 5.70 4.61
N ILE A 44 8.25 4.88 4.81
CA ILE A 44 9.64 5.30 4.60
C ILE A 44 9.91 5.63 3.13
N GLY A 45 9.43 4.80 2.20
CA GLY A 45 9.56 5.04 0.77
C GLY A 45 8.93 6.36 0.33
N LEU A 46 7.69 6.62 0.79
CA LEU A 46 7.00 7.88 0.55
C LEU A 46 7.78 9.07 1.15
N ALA A 47 8.20 8.97 2.41
CA ALA A 47 8.97 10.02 3.07
C ALA A 47 10.27 10.36 2.32
N ILE A 48 10.98 9.35 1.81
CA ILE A 48 12.18 9.55 1.00
C ILE A 48 11.85 10.22 -0.33
N ALA A 49 10.77 9.81 -1.01
CA ALA A 49 10.35 10.41 -2.27
C ALA A 49 9.98 11.90 -2.11
N MET A 50 9.28 12.22 -1.02
CA MET A 50 8.88 13.60 -0.69
C MET A 50 10.05 14.55 -0.41
N ARG A 51 11.27 14.02 -0.15
CA ARG A 51 12.46 14.88 -0.03
C ARG A 51 12.89 15.49 -1.37
N SER A 52 12.49 14.88 -2.49
CA SER A 52 12.87 15.32 -3.84
C SER A 52 11.67 15.79 -4.67
N LEU A 53 10.46 15.37 -4.32
CA LEU A 53 9.23 15.70 -5.04
C LEU A 53 8.29 16.58 -4.22
N PRO A 54 7.44 17.39 -4.87
CA PRO A 54 6.37 18.09 -4.20
C PRO A 54 5.47 17.12 -3.39
N PRO A 55 5.09 17.49 -2.16
CA PRO A 55 4.25 16.65 -1.29
C PRO A 55 2.93 16.24 -1.95
N GLY A 56 2.22 17.19 -2.56
CA GLY A 56 0.93 16.95 -3.20
C GLY A 56 1.01 15.93 -4.35
N THR A 57 2.03 16.07 -5.20
CA THR A 57 2.28 15.11 -6.30
C THR A 57 2.63 13.73 -5.76
N SER A 58 3.48 13.67 -4.73
CA SER A 58 3.91 12.41 -4.12
C SER A 58 2.72 11.65 -3.53
N TYR A 59 1.88 12.33 -2.75
CA TYR A 59 0.69 11.72 -2.17
C TYR A 59 -0.33 11.27 -3.23
N ALA A 60 -0.62 12.12 -4.22
CA ALA A 60 -1.58 11.78 -5.26
C ALA A 60 -1.18 10.51 -6.03
N VAL A 61 0.11 10.40 -6.37
CA VAL A 61 0.64 9.22 -7.08
C VAL A 61 0.69 8.00 -6.17
N TRP A 62 1.13 8.16 -4.92
CA TRP A 62 1.19 7.07 -3.93
C TRP A 62 -0.19 6.43 -3.73
N VAL A 63 -1.18 7.25 -3.33
CA VAL A 63 -2.57 6.79 -3.14
C VAL A 63 -3.16 6.25 -4.44
N GLY A 64 -2.90 6.90 -5.58
CA GLY A 64 -3.40 6.45 -6.87
C GLY A 64 -2.93 5.04 -7.23
N ILE A 65 -1.64 4.74 -7.00
CA ILE A 65 -1.07 3.41 -7.23
C ILE A 65 -1.64 2.40 -6.22
N GLY A 66 -1.62 2.75 -4.93
CA GLY A 66 -2.12 1.87 -3.86
C GLY A 66 -3.58 1.48 -4.06
N ALA A 67 -4.44 2.45 -4.33
CA ALA A 67 -5.86 2.23 -4.60
C ALA A 67 -6.08 1.39 -5.86
N SER A 68 -5.44 1.73 -6.98
CA SER A 68 -5.63 1.02 -8.25
C SER A 68 -5.21 -0.45 -8.16
N LEU A 69 -4.08 -0.73 -7.49
CA LEU A 69 -3.59 -2.09 -7.30
C LEU A 69 -4.46 -2.87 -6.31
N THR A 70 -4.90 -2.25 -5.22
CA THR A 70 -5.77 -2.89 -4.22
C THR A 70 -7.10 -3.29 -4.86
N VAL A 71 -7.72 -2.35 -5.58
CA VAL A 71 -8.97 -2.59 -6.30
C VAL A 71 -8.78 -3.64 -7.39
N GLY A 72 -7.73 -3.54 -8.22
CA GLY A 72 -7.44 -4.53 -9.25
C GLY A 72 -7.22 -5.93 -8.67
N PHE A 73 -6.49 -6.03 -7.57
CA PHE A 73 -6.29 -7.29 -6.84
C PHE A 73 -7.61 -7.84 -6.28
N ALA A 74 -8.44 -6.98 -5.69
CA ALA A 74 -9.75 -7.38 -5.15
C ALA A 74 -10.69 -7.89 -6.26
N MET A 75 -10.72 -7.23 -7.43
CA MET A 75 -11.48 -7.67 -8.60
C MET A 75 -11.01 -9.03 -9.11
N VAL A 76 -9.70 -9.23 -9.26
CA VAL A 76 -9.12 -10.50 -9.76
C VAL A 76 -9.35 -11.65 -8.79
N THR A 77 -9.27 -11.40 -7.49
CA THR A 77 -9.45 -12.42 -6.45
C THR A 77 -10.92 -12.68 -6.10
N GLY A 78 -11.85 -11.88 -6.62
CA GLY A 78 -13.28 -11.97 -6.26
C GLY A 78 -13.55 -11.63 -4.79
N ALA A 79 -12.61 -10.96 -4.10
CA ALA A 79 -12.74 -10.60 -2.70
C ALA A 79 -13.81 -9.50 -2.50
N GLU A 80 -14.03 -8.68 -3.51
CA GLU A 80 -15.10 -7.67 -3.55
C GLU A 80 -16.39 -8.29 -4.12
N SER A 81 -16.97 -9.27 -3.42
CA SER A 81 -18.39 -9.57 -3.61
C SER A 81 -19.17 -8.49 -2.87
N ALA A 82 -19.53 -7.41 -3.57
CA ALA A 82 -20.53 -6.46 -3.08
C ALA A 82 -21.80 -7.27 -2.75
N ARG A 83 -21.99 -7.55 -1.47
CA ARG A 83 -23.15 -8.24 -0.93
C ARG A 83 -24.08 -7.19 -0.31
#